data_AF-A0A9E4C667-F1
#
_entry.id   AF-A0A9E4C667-F1
#
_cell.length_a   1.000
_cell.length_b   1.000
_cell.length_c   1.000
_cell.angle_alpha   90.00
_cell.angle_beta   90.00
_cell.angle_gamma   90.00
#
_symmetry.space_group_name_H-M   'P 1'
#
loop_
_entity.id
_entity.type
_entity.pdbx_description
1 polymer ?
#
loop_
_entity_poly.entity_id
_entity_poly.type
_entity_poly.pdbx_seq_one_letter_code
_entity_poly.pdbx_strand_id
1 'polypeptide(L)'
;MGRRRDTPDFIRSDKFPKLEYRPTVGERELTRKLIASTSADERESLGQKLLDNICRSLNIPRTRLRVFEKRQPHKLRGGKLAYKLYGTYNCETAVIKIANLTSVRKQVVAGKTFLDTLIHELMHHIDRKFLRIPSTPHSPGFYKRIEDLKTKLMRMKSGERASRQETAWERPKDLTAALEAAAADARSRNDYQKPEKPNVATGDEVLPGPRTPKWTPPSEHAPFTHAKPEETSVANPRKKPPHSPEEVNISANLPQNDDSGENEPQLSFDF
;
A
#
# COMPACT_ATOMS: atom_id res chain seq x y z
N MET A 1 -14.13 1.90 -15.26
CA MET A 1 -13.09 2.36 -16.22
C MET A 1 -11.82 1.56 -15.98
N GLY A 2 -11.38 0.76 -16.97
CA GLY A 2 -10.10 0.07 -16.88
C GLY A 2 -8.96 1.09 -16.86
N ARG A 3 -7.90 0.82 -16.07
CA ARG A 3 -6.69 1.65 -16.07
C ARG A 3 -6.09 1.64 -17.48
N ARG A 4 -6.18 2.77 -18.19
CA ARG A 4 -5.62 2.95 -19.53
C ARG A 4 -4.09 2.89 -19.47
N ARG A 5 -3.53 1.77 -19.94
CA ARG A 5 -2.08 1.46 -19.91
C ARG A 5 -1.29 2.08 -21.06
N ASP A 6 -1.98 2.79 -21.95
CA ASP A 6 -1.50 3.37 -23.20
C ASP A 6 -1.36 4.90 -23.13
N THR A 7 -1.69 5.53 -22.00
CA THR A 7 -1.53 6.98 -21.86
C THR A 7 -0.06 7.40 -21.87
N PRO A 8 0.28 8.59 -22.39
CA PRO A 8 1.67 9.09 -22.39
C PRO A 8 2.31 9.09 -21.00
N ASP A 9 1.56 9.49 -19.97
CA ASP A 9 2.01 9.48 -18.57
C ASP A 9 2.26 8.08 -18.03
N PHE A 10 1.44 7.09 -18.41
CA PHE A 10 1.65 5.70 -18.01
C PHE A 10 2.94 5.14 -18.62
N ILE A 11 3.12 5.33 -19.93
CA ILE A 11 4.33 4.90 -20.65
C ILE A 11 5.56 5.60 -20.09
N ARG A 12 5.47 6.91 -19.83
CA ARG A 12 6.57 7.68 -19.22
C ARG A 12 6.89 7.16 -17.82
N SER A 13 5.89 6.96 -16.98
CA SER A 13 6.07 6.43 -15.62
C SER A 13 6.73 5.04 -15.63
N ASP A 14 6.38 4.17 -16.59
CA ASP A 14 6.94 2.82 -16.66
C ASP A 14 8.43 2.79 -17.04
N LYS A 15 8.90 3.78 -17.82
CA LYS A 15 10.30 3.91 -18.28
C LYS A 15 11.31 4.24 -17.18
N PHE A 16 10.89 4.75 -16.02
CA PHE A 16 11.78 5.19 -14.94
C PHE A 16 11.68 4.31 -13.69
N PRO A 17 12.10 3.03 -13.72
CA PRO A 17 11.83 2.10 -12.61
C PRO A 17 12.65 2.36 -11.33
N LYS A 18 13.64 3.25 -11.36
CA LYS A 18 14.55 3.51 -10.24
C LYS A 18 14.73 5.01 -10.02
N LEU A 19 15.03 5.37 -8.78
CA LEU A 19 15.35 6.74 -8.40
C LEU A 19 16.85 6.86 -8.16
N GLU A 20 17.53 7.77 -8.86
CA GLU A 20 18.94 8.08 -8.60
C GLU A 20 19.07 8.89 -7.29
N TYR A 21 18.88 8.19 -6.18
CA TYR A 21 18.87 8.73 -4.82
C TYR A 21 19.57 7.74 -3.88
N ARG A 22 20.39 8.28 -2.97
CA ARG A 22 21.15 7.53 -1.98
C ARG A 22 20.83 8.08 -0.59
N PRO A 23 20.07 7.34 0.25
CA PRO A 23 19.78 7.79 1.60
C PRO A 23 21.06 7.92 2.43
N THR A 24 21.15 9.03 3.15
CA THR A 24 22.13 9.29 4.21
C THR A 24 21.94 8.31 5.38
N VAL A 25 22.91 8.27 6.29
CA VAL A 25 22.78 7.50 7.54
C VAL A 25 21.63 8.05 8.40
N GLY A 26 21.46 9.38 8.44
CA GLY A 26 20.40 10.03 9.20
C GLY A 26 18.99 9.69 8.69
N GLU A 27 18.79 9.60 7.37
CA GLU A 27 17.49 9.22 6.80
C GLU A 27 17.12 7.76 7.09
N ARG A 28 18.11 6.85 7.10
CA ARG A 28 17.88 5.47 7.54
C ARG A 28 17.54 5.41 9.02
N GLU A 29 18.19 6.24 9.83
CA GLU A 29 17.88 6.33 11.26
C GLU A 29 16.48 6.84 11.52
N LEU A 30 16.08 7.93 10.86
CA LEU A 30 14.70 8.42 10.89
C LEU A 30 13.72 7.34 10.46
N THR A 31 14.04 6.57 9.42
CA THR A 31 13.22 5.44 8.96
C THR A 31 13.06 4.38 10.05
N ARG A 32 14.14 4.01 10.75
CA ARG A 32 14.07 3.05 11.87
C ARG A 32 13.18 3.54 13.00
N LYS A 33 13.40 4.79 13.44
CA LYS A 33 12.60 5.43 14.49
C LYS A 33 11.12 5.51 14.09
N LEU A 34 10.84 5.86 12.83
CA LEU A 34 9.48 5.94 12.31
C LEU A 34 8.78 4.58 12.34
N ILE A 35 9.47 3.49 11.95
CA ILE A 35 8.90 2.14 12.03
C ILE A 35 8.62 1.72 13.49
N ALA A 36 9.46 2.15 14.44
CA ALA A 36 9.28 1.82 15.85
C ALA A 36 8.17 2.67 16.53
N SER A 37 7.94 3.89 16.05
CA SER A 37 6.96 4.82 16.62
C SER A 37 5.51 4.34 16.45
N THR A 38 4.66 4.70 17.40
CA THR A 38 3.23 4.35 17.42
C THR A 38 2.29 5.55 17.51
N SER A 39 2.75 6.65 18.11
CA SER A 39 2.00 7.90 18.22
C SER A 39 1.89 8.63 16.88
N ALA A 40 0.74 9.22 16.58
CA ALA A 40 0.56 10.06 15.39
C ALA A 40 1.51 11.26 15.36
N ASP A 41 1.69 11.96 16.49
CA ASP A 41 2.52 13.17 16.54
C ASP A 41 4.00 12.85 16.29
N GLU A 42 4.48 11.74 16.88
CA GLU A 42 5.84 11.26 16.66
C GLU A 42 6.04 10.84 15.20
N ARG A 43 5.06 10.13 14.62
CA ARG A 43 5.07 9.74 13.19
C ARG A 43 5.04 10.93 12.25
N GLU A 44 4.26 11.97 12.54
CA GLU A 44 4.22 13.22 11.77
C GLU A 44 5.59 13.90 11.82
N SER A 45 6.17 14.04 13.02
CA SER A 45 7.47 14.70 13.21
C SER A 45 8.62 13.95 12.53
N LEU A 46 8.74 12.64 12.75
CA LEU A 46 9.79 11.81 12.14
C LEU A 46 9.60 11.69 10.63
N GLY A 47 8.35 11.48 10.19
CA GLY A 47 7.98 11.41 8.78
C GLY A 47 8.29 12.72 8.07
N GLN A 48 7.90 13.88 8.62
CA GLN A 48 8.17 15.18 8.01
C GLN A 48 9.67 15.43 7.85
N LYS A 49 10.49 15.10 8.86
CA LYS A 49 11.96 15.22 8.75
C LYS A 49 12.52 14.34 7.64
N LEU A 50 12.01 13.12 7.48
CA LEU A 50 12.41 12.22 6.42
C LEU A 50 12.02 12.77 5.04
N LEU A 51 10.78 13.23 4.87
CA LEU A 51 10.29 13.83 3.63
C LEU A 51 11.11 15.07 3.24
N ASP A 52 11.38 15.95 4.19
CA ASP A 52 12.18 17.17 3.96
C ASP A 52 13.60 16.84 3.47
N ASN A 53 14.24 15.82 4.05
CA ASN A 53 15.58 15.41 3.64
C ASN A 53 15.59 14.78 2.25
N ILE A 54 14.61 13.93 1.92
CA ILE A 54 14.47 13.36 0.58
C ILE A 54 14.20 14.46 -0.45
N CYS A 55 13.23 15.34 -0.19
CA CYS A 55 12.88 16.42 -1.12
C CYS A 55 14.05 17.37 -1.36
N ARG A 56 14.79 17.72 -0.30
CA ARG A 56 16.01 18.54 -0.40
C ARG A 56 17.08 17.85 -1.25
N SER A 57 17.31 16.56 -1.04
CA SER A 57 18.31 15.79 -1.79
C SER A 57 17.98 15.65 -3.27
N LEU A 58 16.68 15.58 -3.61
CA LEU A 58 16.18 15.53 -4.97
C LEU A 58 16.00 16.92 -5.62
N ASN A 59 16.26 18.00 -4.87
CA ASN A 59 16.02 19.38 -5.27
C ASN A 59 14.58 19.62 -5.79
N ILE A 60 13.58 19.09 -5.08
CA ILE A 60 12.16 19.32 -5.36
C ILE A 60 11.50 20.12 -4.22
N PRO A 61 10.37 20.80 -4.49
CA PRO A 61 9.60 21.46 -3.44
C PRO A 61 9.27 20.53 -2.29
N ARG A 62 9.13 21.06 -1.07
CA ARG A 62 8.74 20.24 0.09
C ARG A 62 7.29 19.79 -0.02
N THR A 63 7.00 18.63 0.57
CA THR A 63 5.64 18.14 0.79
C THR A 63 5.37 18.07 2.29
N ARG A 64 4.15 18.41 2.71
CA ARG A 64 3.76 18.42 4.12
C ARG A 64 3.09 17.10 4.50
N LEU A 65 3.48 16.49 5.61
CA LEU A 65 2.82 15.33 6.20
C LEU A 65 1.82 15.78 7.26
N ARG A 66 0.64 15.15 7.24
CA ARG A 66 -0.35 15.20 8.31
C ARG A 66 -0.75 13.78 8.72
N VAL A 67 -0.61 13.46 10.00
CA VAL A 67 -0.99 12.16 10.57
C VAL A 67 -2.17 12.35 11.50
N PHE A 68 -3.25 11.61 11.26
CA PHE A 68 -4.49 11.76 12.02
C PHE A 68 -4.74 10.53 12.91
N GLU A 69 -5.07 10.75 14.18
CA GLU A 69 -5.62 9.75 15.10
C GLU A 69 -7.10 9.46 14.80
N LYS A 70 -7.41 9.17 13.54
CA LYS A 70 -8.75 8.83 13.07
C LYS A 70 -8.72 7.48 12.35
N ARG A 71 -9.85 6.78 12.38
CA ARG A 71 -10.00 5.52 11.62
C ARG A 71 -9.82 5.80 10.13
N GLN A 72 -9.11 4.90 9.45
CA GLN A 72 -9.01 4.90 8.00
C GLN A 72 -10.39 4.91 7.33
N PRO A 73 -10.61 5.76 6.32
CA PRO A 73 -11.78 5.69 5.46
C PRO A 73 -11.87 4.29 4.82
N HIS A 74 -13.06 3.70 4.89
CA HIS A 74 -13.32 2.40 4.30
C HIS A 74 -14.76 2.28 3.84
N LYS A 75 -14.99 1.40 2.87
CA LYS A 75 -16.33 1.00 2.44
C LYS A 75 -16.49 -0.49 2.66
N LEU A 76 -17.66 -0.88 3.16
CA LEU A 76 -18.06 -2.26 3.31
C LEU A 76 -19.02 -2.63 2.16
N ARG A 77 -18.90 -3.84 1.62
CA ARG A 77 -19.86 -4.42 0.67
C ARG A 77 -20.24 -5.80 1.19
N GLY A 78 -21.50 -5.98 1.58
CA GLY A 78 -21.99 -7.24 2.17
C GLY A 78 -21.27 -7.64 3.46
N GLY A 79 -21.00 -6.67 4.35
CA GLY A 79 -20.29 -6.91 5.62
C GLY A 79 -18.78 -7.16 5.49
N LYS A 80 -18.26 -7.30 4.27
CA LYS A 80 -16.82 -7.44 3.99
C LYS A 80 -16.22 -6.11 3.57
N LEU A 81 -14.99 -5.88 3.99
CA LEU A 81 -14.22 -4.71 3.63
C LEU A 81 -13.92 -4.70 2.11
N ALA A 82 -14.47 -3.74 1.39
CA ALA A 82 -14.32 -3.61 -0.04
C ALA A 82 -13.21 -2.62 -0.44
N TYR A 83 -12.94 -1.64 0.41
CA TYR A 83 -11.98 -0.56 0.13
C TYR A 83 -11.35 -0.05 1.43
N LYS A 84 -10.05 0.23 1.40
CA LYS A 84 -9.31 0.95 2.45
C LYS A 84 -8.42 2.01 1.80
N LEU A 85 -8.48 3.23 2.32
CA LEU A 85 -7.57 4.30 1.97
C LEU A 85 -6.62 4.54 3.15
N TYR A 86 -5.34 4.19 2.96
CA TYR A 86 -4.33 4.31 4.01
C TYR A 86 -3.78 5.74 4.12
N GLY A 87 -3.60 6.39 2.97
CA GLY A 87 -3.17 7.77 2.86
C GLY A 87 -3.66 8.41 1.56
N THR A 88 -3.43 9.71 1.44
CA THR A 88 -3.71 10.49 0.22
C THR A 88 -2.63 11.54 0.04
N TYR A 89 -2.31 11.83 -1.22
CA TYR A 89 -1.52 12.98 -1.61
C TYR A 89 -2.39 13.95 -2.43
N ASN A 90 -2.48 15.20 -1.97
CA ASN A 90 -3.10 16.28 -2.73
C ASN A 90 -2.03 16.99 -3.58
N CYS A 91 -2.19 16.91 -4.90
CA CYS A 91 -1.24 17.48 -5.88
C CYS A 91 -1.18 19.01 -5.90
N GLU A 92 -2.26 19.69 -5.53
CA GLU A 92 -2.37 21.15 -5.52
C GLU A 92 -1.69 21.73 -4.29
N THR A 93 -2.03 21.19 -3.11
CA THR A 93 -1.51 21.70 -1.84
C THR A 93 -0.17 21.07 -1.44
N ALA A 94 0.28 20.02 -2.15
CA ALA A 94 1.44 19.20 -1.80
C ALA A 94 1.38 18.68 -0.35
N VAL A 95 0.23 18.13 0.04
CA VAL A 95 -0.01 17.58 1.38
C VAL A 95 -0.26 16.08 1.29
N ILE A 96 0.50 15.32 2.09
CA ILE A 96 0.29 13.90 2.37
C ILE A 96 -0.52 13.79 3.66
N LYS A 97 -1.62 13.04 3.64
CA LYS A 97 -2.47 12.73 4.79
C LYS A 97 -2.46 11.23 5.04
N ILE A 98 -2.18 10.78 6.26
CA ILE A 98 -2.18 9.36 6.64
C ILE A 98 -2.98 9.17 7.93
N ALA A 99 -3.81 8.13 7.97
CA ALA A 99 -4.53 7.73 9.17
C ALA A 99 -3.69 6.78 10.03
N ASN A 100 -3.54 7.09 11.33
CA ASN A 100 -2.73 6.31 12.26
C ASN A 100 -3.44 5.04 12.77
N LEU A 101 -4.77 4.97 12.62
CA LEU A 101 -5.59 3.86 13.12
C LEU A 101 -6.20 3.03 11.99
N THR A 102 -6.13 1.72 12.14
CA THR A 102 -6.71 0.74 11.21
C THR A 102 -8.22 0.88 11.10
N SER A 103 -8.75 0.65 9.89
CA SER A 103 -10.16 0.94 9.57
C SER A 103 -11.19 0.16 10.40
N VAL A 104 -10.91 -1.12 10.71
CA VAL A 104 -11.87 -2.03 11.37
C VAL A 104 -11.65 -2.10 12.88
N ARG A 105 -10.42 -2.41 13.31
CA ARG A 105 -10.09 -2.66 14.72
C ARG A 105 -9.71 -1.40 15.49
N LYS A 106 -9.53 -0.26 14.81
CA LYS A 106 -9.03 1.01 15.40
C LYS A 106 -7.70 0.86 16.15
N GLN A 107 -6.92 -0.16 15.81
CA GLN A 107 -5.58 -0.36 16.33
C GLN A 107 -4.57 0.51 15.58
N VAL A 108 -3.48 0.89 16.24
CA VAL A 108 -2.36 1.60 15.59
C VAL A 108 -1.87 0.80 14.38
N VAL A 109 -1.71 1.47 13.24
CA VAL A 109 -1.17 0.87 12.02
C VAL A 109 0.27 0.42 12.29
N ALA A 110 0.61 -0.79 11.85
CA ALA A 110 1.98 -1.31 11.97
C ALA A 110 2.98 -0.34 11.31
N GLY A 111 4.14 -0.10 11.95
CA GLY A 111 5.09 0.91 11.47
C GLY A 111 5.61 0.67 10.06
N LYS A 112 5.80 -0.60 9.65
CA LYS A 112 6.12 -0.94 8.25
C LYS A 112 5.02 -0.53 7.28
N THR A 113 3.76 -0.79 7.63
CA THR A 113 2.60 -0.39 6.82
C THR A 113 2.48 1.13 6.74
N PHE A 114 2.77 1.84 7.84
CA PHE A 114 2.82 3.31 7.83
C PHE A 114 3.90 3.81 6.87
N LEU A 115 5.12 3.26 6.94
CA LEU A 115 6.21 3.60 6.04
C LEU A 115 5.88 3.30 4.58
N ASP A 116 5.31 2.13 4.28
CA ASP A 116 4.88 1.76 2.92
C ASP A 116 3.87 2.77 2.37
N THR A 117 2.92 3.21 3.20
CA THR A 117 1.94 4.25 2.84
C THR A 117 2.63 5.58 2.59
N LEU A 118 3.53 6.01 3.48
CA LEU A 118 4.27 7.27 3.35
C LEU A 118 5.10 7.30 2.06
N ILE A 119 5.83 6.22 1.75
CA ILE A 119 6.64 6.12 0.54
C ILE A 119 5.75 6.14 -0.71
N HIS A 120 4.58 5.50 -0.66
CA HIS A 120 3.62 5.53 -1.77
C HIS A 120 3.18 6.96 -2.09
N GLU A 121 2.72 7.69 -1.08
CA GLU A 121 2.24 9.06 -1.27
C GLU A 121 3.38 10.03 -1.65
N LEU A 122 4.58 9.83 -1.08
CA LEU A 122 5.78 10.56 -1.50
C LEU A 122 6.13 10.28 -2.97
N MET A 123 5.94 9.05 -3.46
CA MET A 123 6.25 8.73 -4.86
C MET A 123 5.36 9.49 -5.83
N HIS A 124 4.08 9.73 -5.50
CA HIS A 124 3.23 10.64 -6.29
C HIS A 124 3.81 12.05 -6.33
N HIS A 125 4.28 12.56 -5.19
CA HIS A 125 4.93 13.88 -5.15
C HIS A 125 6.20 13.93 -6.02
N ILE A 126 7.06 12.90 -5.93
CA ILE A 126 8.30 12.80 -6.73
C ILE A 126 7.96 12.70 -8.23
N ASP A 127 7.06 11.82 -8.64
CA ASP A 127 6.65 11.69 -10.04
C ASP A 127 6.12 13.02 -10.59
N ARG A 128 5.34 13.75 -9.79
CA ARG A 128 4.76 15.03 -10.19
C ARG A 128 5.81 16.12 -10.34
N LYS A 129 6.74 16.24 -9.38
CA LYS A 129 7.69 17.36 -9.30
C LYS A 129 9.02 17.08 -9.98
N PHE A 130 9.55 15.88 -9.83
CA PHE A 130 10.83 15.46 -10.42
C PHE A 130 10.64 14.94 -11.86
N LEU A 131 9.77 13.95 -12.06
CA LEU A 131 9.57 13.35 -13.39
C LEU A 131 8.60 14.13 -14.28
N ARG A 132 7.90 15.14 -13.72
CA ARG A 132 6.89 15.97 -14.40
C ARG A 132 5.78 15.14 -15.04
N ILE A 133 5.25 14.17 -14.30
CA ILE A 133 4.14 13.29 -14.72
C ILE A 133 2.86 13.74 -13.98
N PRO A 134 1.94 14.47 -14.62
CA PRO A 134 0.78 15.05 -13.95
C PRO A 134 -0.17 14.07 -13.28
N SER A 135 -0.47 12.96 -13.96
CA SER A 135 -1.46 11.98 -13.49
C SER A 135 -0.89 10.91 -12.55
N THR A 136 0.43 10.89 -12.34
CA THR A 136 1.16 9.96 -11.45
C THR A 136 0.59 8.53 -11.43
N PRO A 137 0.44 7.88 -12.59
CA PRO A 137 -0.29 6.63 -12.68
C PRO A 137 0.47 5.49 -11.99
N HIS A 138 -0.27 4.58 -11.36
CA HIS A 138 0.23 3.33 -10.77
C HIS A 138 0.68 2.32 -11.84
N SER A 139 1.74 2.67 -12.59
CA SER A 139 2.41 1.82 -13.57
C SER A 139 3.35 0.80 -12.89
N PRO A 140 3.83 -0.25 -13.59
CA PRO A 140 4.87 -1.12 -13.05
C PRO A 140 6.14 -0.35 -12.65
N GLY A 141 6.56 0.65 -13.43
CA GLY A 141 7.67 1.55 -13.08
C GLY A 141 7.44 2.32 -11.77
N PHE A 142 6.23 2.81 -11.51
CA PHE A 142 5.87 3.44 -10.23
C PHE A 142 6.10 2.51 -9.03
N TYR A 143 5.61 1.26 -9.12
CA TYR A 143 5.82 0.28 -8.06
C TYR A 143 7.29 -0.11 -7.89
N LYS A 144 8.05 -0.21 -8.99
CA LYS A 144 9.50 -0.47 -8.93
C LYS A 144 10.25 0.67 -8.23
N ARG A 145 9.88 1.93 -8.46
CA ARG A 145 10.47 3.08 -7.76
C ARG A 145 10.18 3.06 -6.27
N ILE A 146 8.96 2.71 -5.87
CA ILE A 146 8.61 2.53 -4.45
C ILE A 146 9.52 1.49 -3.81
N GLU A 147 9.66 0.32 -4.43
CA GLU A 147 10.47 -0.77 -3.88
C GLU A 147 11.96 -0.41 -3.83
N ASP A 148 12.47 0.29 -4.85
CA ASP A 148 13.84 0.79 -4.91
C ASP A 148 14.12 1.77 -3.75
N LEU A 149 13.27 2.78 -3.55
CA LEU A 149 13.41 3.75 -2.45
C LEU A 149 13.29 3.07 -1.09
N LYS A 150 12.29 2.19 -0.91
CA LYS A 150 12.08 1.44 0.33
C LYS A 150 13.30 0.60 0.69
N THR A 151 13.80 -0.19 -0.27
CA THR A 151 14.99 -1.03 -0.08
C THR A 151 16.19 -0.19 0.32
N LYS A 152 16.41 0.95 -0.35
CA LYS A 152 17.52 1.86 -0.04
C LYS A 152 17.43 2.44 1.38
N LEU A 153 16.24 2.80 1.84
CA LEU A 153 15.98 3.33 3.19
C LEU A 153 16.10 2.25 4.28
N MET A 154 15.64 1.03 4.00
CA MET A 154 15.70 -0.10 4.94
C MET A 154 17.07 -0.78 4.99
N ARG A 155 17.95 -0.55 4.00
CA ARG A 155 19.27 -1.19 3.94
C ARG A 155 20.17 -0.70 5.07
N MET A 156 20.43 -1.59 6.03
CA MET A 156 21.40 -1.42 7.10
C MET A 156 22.83 -1.35 6.51
N LYS A 157 23.73 -0.59 7.13
CA LYS A 157 25.16 -0.64 6.75
C LYS A 157 25.65 -2.08 6.90
N SER A 158 26.23 -2.62 5.84
CA SER A 158 26.92 -3.92 5.79
C SER A 158 28.24 -3.95 6.59
N GLY A 159 28.39 -3.09 7.60
CA GLY A 159 29.60 -2.98 8.43
C GLY A 159 29.53 -3.76 9.74
N GLU A 160 28.36 -4.26 10.11
CA GLU A 160 28.14 -5.19 11.22
C GLU A 160 27.26 -6.33 10.73
N ARG A 161 27.83 -7.16 9.85
CA ARG A 161 27.69 -8.58 10.11
C ARG A 161 28.48 -8.78 11.40
N ALA A 162 27.82 -8.53 12.55
CA ALA A 162 28.23 -9.19 13.77
C ALA A 162 28.47 -10.63 13.34
N SER A 163 29.67 -11.14 13.61
CA SER A 163 29.94 -12.56 13.54
C SER A 163 28.92 -13.23 14.46
N ARG A 164 27.72 -13.49 13.94
CA ARG A 164 26.98 -14.66 14.33
C ARG A 164 27.94 -15.75 13.95
N GLN A 165 28.72 -16.20 14.95
CA GLN A 165 29.27 -17.53 14.90
C GLN A 165 28.09 -18.38 14.45
N GLU A 166 28.16 -18.82 13.21
CA GLU A 166 27.36 -19.95 12.78
C GLU A 166 27.77 -21.04 13.74
N THR A 167 27.06 -21.17 14.86
CA THR A 167 26.91 -22.48 15.46
C THR A 167 26.17 -23.24 14.38
N ALA A 168 26.95 -23.89 13.52
CA ALA A 168 26.46 -24.73 12.46
C ALA A 168 25.45 -25.66 13.13
N TRP A 169 24.16 -25.43 12.86
CA TRP A 169 23.16 -26.38 13.30
C TRP A 169 23.32 -27.57 12.37
N GLU A 170 24.20 -28.50 12.74
CA GLU A 170 24.31 -29.78 12.09
C GLU A 170 22.98 -30.50 12.27
N ARG A 171 22.35 -30.84 11.14
CA ARG A 171 21.12 -31.62 11.16
C ARG A 171 21.45 -32.97 11.82
N PRO A 172 20.83 -33.33 12.95
CA PRO A 172 21.06 -34.63 13.57
C PRO A 172 20.76 -35.73 12.54
N LYS A 173 21.70 -36.65 12.35
CA LYS A 173 21.54 -37.77 11.39
C LYS A 173 20.33 -38.63 11.74
N ASP A 174 19.99 -38.69 13.02
CA ASP A 174 18.82 -39.36 13.56
C ASP A 174 17.89 -38.33 14.22
N LEU A 175 16.86 -37.92 13.47
CA LEU A 175 15.86 -36.94 13.92
C LEU A 175 15.03 -37.46 15.10
N THR A 176 14.83 -38.77 15.19
CA THR A 176 14.04 -39.42 16.23
C THR A 176 14.75 -39.37 17.58
N ALA A 177 16.04 -39.71 17.62
CA ALA A 177 16.83 -39.60 18.84
C ALA A 177 16.98 -38.14 19.33
N ALA A 178 17.14 -37.19 18.40
CA ALA A 178 17.21 -35.77 18.74
C ALA A 178 15.90 -35.22 19.32
N LEU A 179 14.76 -35.68 18.79
CA LEU A 179 13.44 -35.30 19.29
C LEU A 179 13.19 -35.86 20.70
N GLU A 180 13.60 -37.10 20.94
CA GLU A 180 13.45 -37.75 22.24
C GLU A 180 14.35 -37.12 23.31
N ALA A 181 15.59 -36.76 22.96
CA ALA A 181 16.48 -36.00 23.84
C ALA A 181 15.93 -34.60 24.18
N ALA A 182 15.38 -33.88 23.19
CA ALA A 182 14.75 -32.59 23.43
C ALA A 182 13.48 -32.72 24.29
N ALA A 183 12.70 -33.79 24.10
CA ALA A 183 11.54 -34.08 24.93
C ALA A 183 11.94 -34.47 26.38
N ALA A 184 13.05 -35.19 26.56
CA ALA A 184 13.60 -35.52 27.88
C ALA A 184 14.12 -34.28 28.62
N ASP A 185 14.79 -33.36 27.91
CA ASP A 185 15.26 -32.08 28.42
C ASP A 185 14.09 -31.13 28.78
N ALA A 186 13.01 -31.16 27.99
CA ALA A 186 11.77 -30.46 28.35
C ALA A 186 11.09 -31.07 29.59
N ARG A 187 11.18 -32.40 29.78
CA ARG A 187 10.67 -33.10 30.97
C ARG A 187 11.51 -32.82 32.22
N SER A 188 12.84 -32.68 32.10
CA SER A 188 13.74 -32.39 33.23
C SER A 188 13.61 -30.96 33.73
N ARG A 189 13.23 -30.01 32.87
CA ARG A 189 12.95 -28.60 33.23
C ARG A 189 11.65 -28.38 34.00
N ASN A 190 10.86 -29.43 34.25
CA ASN A 190 9.70 -29.47 35.15
C ASN A 190 8.74 -28.25 35.09
N ASP A 191 8.35 -27.84 33.88
CA ASP A 191 7.27 -26.83 33.66
C ASP A 191 6.09 -27.40 32.84
N TYR A 192 6.05 -28.72 32.62
CA TYR A 192 4.93 -29.37 31.94
C TYR A 192 4.12 -30.23 32.92
N GLN A 193 3.16 -29.61 33.60
CA GLN A 193 2.06 -30.34 34.24
C GLN A 193 1.08 -30.80 33.15
N LYS A 194 1.02 -32.12 32.95
CA LYS A 194 0.02 -32.77 32.10
C LYS A 194 -1.37 -32.37 32.64
N PRO A 195 -2.26 -31.77 31.83
CA PRO A 195 -3.60 -31.45 32.31
C PRO A 195 -4.32 -32.75 32.71
N GLU A 196 -4.78 -32.80 33.96
CA GLU A 196 -5.61 -33.89 34.45
C GLU A 196 -6.88 -33.97 33.62
N LYS A 197 -7.26 -35.18 33.22
CA LYS A 197 -8.53 -35.42 32.54
C LYS A 197 -9.64 -35.13 33.53
N PRO A 198 -10.65 -34.31 33.20
CA PRO A 198 -11.80 -34.16 34.07
C PRO A 198 -12.51 -35.51 34.22
N ASN A 199 -12.83 -35.85 35.46
CA ASN A 199 -13.57 -37.05 35.83
C ASN A 199 -14.99 -36.93 35.26
N VAL A 200 -15.32 -37.71 34.23
CA VAL A 200 -16.68 -37.75 33.69
C VAL A 200 -17.51 -38.65 34.59
N ALA A 201 -18.32 -38.02 35.44
CA ALA A 201 -19.43 -38.68 36.09
C ALA A 201 -20.42 -39.16 35.02
N THR A 202 -20.81 -40.42 35.13
CA THR A 202 -21.91 -41.05 34.40
C THR A 202 -23.19 -40.21 34.51
N GLY A 203 -23.73 -39.80 33.38
CA GLY A 203 -25.04 -39.14 33.27
C GLY A 203 -25.30 -38.77 31.82
N ASP A 204 -26.33 -39.37 31.24
CA ASP A 204 -26.82 -39.14 29.88
C ASP A 204 -27.09 -37.66 29.60
N GLU A 205 -26.45 -37.09 28.58
CA GLU A 205 -26.98 -36.11 27.61
C GLU A 205 -25.90 -35.78 26.57
N VAL A 206 -26.10 -36.19 25.30
CA VAL A 206 -25.14 -35.99 24.20
C VAL A 206 -25.36 -34.61 23.55
N LEU A 207 -24.55 -33.63 23.91
CA LEU A 207 -24.41 -32.36 23.18
C LEU A 207 -23.36 -32.50 22.06
N PRO A 208 -23.60 -32.04 20.81
CA PRO A 208 -22.65 -32.18 19.73
C PRO A 208 -21.47 -31.20 19.89
N GLY A 209 -20.26 -31.75 20.02
CA GLY A 209 -19.01 -30.98 20.08
C GLY A 209 -18.64 -30.26 18.77
N PRO A 210 -17.64 -29.36 18.82
CA PRO A 210 -17.27 -28.51 17.70
C PRO A 210 -16.73 -29.33 16.51
N ARG A 211 -17.38 -29.17 15.34
CA ARG A 211 -16.99 -29.84 14.10
C ARG A 211 -15.67 -29.28 13.58
N THR A 212 -14.65 -30.13 13.46
CA THR A 212 -13.45 -29.85 12.68
C THR A 212 -13.81 -29.82 11.18
N PRO A 213 -13.45 -28.76 10.42
CA PRO A 213 -13.70 -28.75 8.99
C PRO A 213 -12.74 -29.74 8.31
N LYS A 214 -13.30 -30.81 7.73
CA LYS A 214 -12.58 -31.68 6.80
C LYS A 214 -12.37 -30.92 5.50
N TRP A 215 -11.13 -30.53 5.22
CA TRP A 215 -10.73 -30.02 3.91
C TRP A 215 -10.58 -31.20 2.95
N THR A 216 -11.35 -31.20 1.87
CA THR A 216 -11.18 -32.09 0.73
C THR A 216 -10.58 -31.32 -0.45
N PRO A 217 -9.55 -31.85 -1.13
CA PRO A 217 -9.01 -31.22 -2.34
C PRO A 217 -10.05 -31.22 -3.48
N PRO A 218 -10.07 -30.22 -4.38
CA PRO A 218 -10.98 -30.20 -5.52
C PRO A 218 -10.66 -31.33 -6.51
N SER A 219 -11.68 -32.06 -6.95
CA SER A 219 -11.58 -33.08 -8.01
C SER A 219 -11.37 -32.45 -9.39
N GLU A 220 -10.49 -33.04 -10.21
CA GLU A 220 -10.00 -32.57 -11.52
C GLU A 220 -11.03 -32.44 -12.67
N HIS A 221 -12.33 -32.48 -12.42
CA HIS A 221 -13.34 -32.35 -13.46
C HIS A 221 -14.47 -31.40 -13.06
N ALA A 222 -14.26 -30.10 -13.28
CA ALA A 222 -15.34 -29.13 -13.45
C ALA A 222 -15.19 -28.49 -14.84
N PRO A 223 -16.18 -28.65 -15.75
CA PRO A 223 -16.07 -28.18 -17.11
C PRO A 223 -16.19 -26.66 -17.18
N PHE A 224 -15.16 -26.01 -17.73
CA PHE A 224 -15.28 -24.69 -18.33
C PHE A 224 -16.23 -24.81 -19.54
N THR A 225 -17.49 -24.41 -19.38
CA THR A 225 -18.37 -24.18 -20.52
C THR A 225 -18.03 -22.83 -21.12
N HIS A 226 -17.31 -22.87 -22.25
CA HIS A 226 -17.17 -21.74 -23.15
C HIS A 226 -18.56 -21.38 -23.72
N ALA A 227 -19.13 -20.26 -23.29
CA ALA A 227 -20.21 -19.62 -24.01
C ALA A 227 -19.66 -19.10 -25.36
N LYS A 228 -20.17 -19.68 -26.45
CA LYS A 228 -19.91 -19.30 -27.84
C LYS A 228 -20.57 -17.93 -28.11
N PRO A 229 -19.95 -17.00 -28.85
CA PRO A 229 -20.63 -15.77 -29.24
C PRO A 229 -21.63 -16.06 -30.37
N GLU A 230 -22.86 -15.59 -30.22
CA GLU A 230 -23.86 -15.57 -31.29
C GLU A 230 -23.46 -14.55 -32.37
N GLU A 231 -23.30 -15.04 -33.59
CA GLU A 231 -23.29 -14.24 -34.81
C GLU A 231 -24.70 -13.68 -35.03
N THR A 232 -24.82 -12.35 -35.00
CA THR A 232 -25.95 -11.67 -35.64
C THR A 232 -25.40 -10.81 -36.78
N SER A 233 -25.64 -11.32 -37.98
CA SER A 233 -25.49 -10.62 -39.25
C SER A 233 -26.55 -9.52 -39.36
N VAL A 234 -26.15 -8.25 -39.48
CA VAL A 234 -26.99 -7.22 -40.11
C VAL A 234 -26.13 -6.33 -40.99
N ALA A 235 -26.69 -6.06 -42.16
CA ALA A 235 -26.10 -5.48 -43.35
C ALA A 235 -25.49 -4.07 -43.18
N ASN A 236 -24.41 -3.89 -43.94
CA ASN A 236 -23.85 -2.62 -44.39
C ASN A 236 -24.76 -1.99 -45.46
N PRO A 237 -24.92 -0.66 -45.48
CA PRO A 237 -24.66 -0.01 -46.77
C PRO A 237 -23.81 1.25 -46.63
N ARG A 238 -22.78 1.30 -47.49
CA ARG A 238 -21.99 2.48 -47.85
C ARG A 238 -22.91 3.59 -48.35
N LYS A 239 -22.63 4.85 -47.98
CA LYS A 239 -22.52 5.98 -48.92
C LYS A 239 -21.72 7.13 -48.29
N LYS A 240 -20.84 7.69 -49.11
CA LYS A 240 -19.85 8.75 -48.84
C LYS A 240 -20.49 10.17 -48.87
N PRO A 241 -19.76 11.22 -48.45
CA PRO A 241 -20.30 12.52 -48.00
C PRO A 241 -20.57 13.47 -49.16
N PRO A 242 -21.01 14.72 -48.90
CA PRO A 242 -20.03 15.80 -49.01
C PRO A 242 -20.26 17.08 -48.17
N HIS A 243 -19.22 17.93 -48.19
CA HIS A 243 -19.17 19.39 -48.04
C HIS A 243 -19.26 20.07 -46.65
N SER A 244 -18.11 20.64 -46.23
CA SER A 244 -18.00 21.98 -45.61
C SER A 244 -18.35 23.08 -46.63
N PRO A 245 -18.67 24.31 -46.20
CA PRO A 245 -17.60 25.30 -46.01
C PRO A 245 -17.81 26.27 -44.82
N GLU A 246 -16.71 26.97 -44.46
CA GLU A 246 -16.63 28.36 -43.96
C GLU A 246 -17.33 28.69 -42.61
N GLU A 247 -16.83 29.53 -41.71
CA GLU A 247 -15.82 30.58 -41.76
C GLU A 247 -15.42 30.90 -40.31
N VAL A 248 -14.12 31.09 -40.07
CA VAL A 248 -13.56 31.53 -38.78
C VAL A 248 -13.45 33.04 -38.85
N ASN A 249 -14.32 33.75 -38.13
CA ASN A 249 -14.22 35.20 -38.01
C ASN A 249 -13.42 35.54 -36.76
N ILE A 250 -12.19 36.02 -36.97
CA ILE A 250 -11.32 36.62 -35.97
C ILE A 250 -11.72 38.09 -35.88
N SER A 251 -12.21 38.53 -34.71
CA SER A 251 -12.18 39.95 -34.38
C SER A 251 -11.83 40.15 -32.92
N ALA A 252 -10.80 40.97 -32.73
CA ALA A 252 -10.27 41.44 -31.48
C ALA A 252 -11.24 42.43 -30.81
N ASN A 253 -11.28 42.42 -29.47
CA ASN A 253 -11.34 43.63 -28.64
C ASN A 253 -11.19 43.26 -27.15
N LEU A 254 -10.01 43.57 -26.59
CA LEU A 254 -9.87 44.21 -25.27
C LEU A 254 -9.84 45.74 -25.52
N PRO A 255 -10.01 46.65 -24.54
CA PRO A 255 -10.06 46.44 -23.08
C PRO A 255 -11.21 47.22 -22.37
N GLN A 256 -11.41 46.99 -21.07
CA GLN A 256 -11.21 47.98 -19.99
C GLN A 256 -11.84 47.50 -18.67
N ASN A 257 -11.20 47.97 -17.60
CA ASN A 257 -11.44 47.68 -16.19
C ASN A 257 -12.77 48.25 -15.69
N ASP A 258 -13.25 47.69 -14.57
CA ASP A 258 -13.68 48.39 -13.33
C ASP A 258 -14.39 47.32 -12.46
N ASP A 259 -13.83 46.92 -11.33
CA ASP A 259 -13.97 47.52 -9.99
C ASP A 259 -15.05 46.83 -9.14
N SER A 260 -14.65 46.48 -7.92
CA SER A 260 -15.44 46.13 -6.73
C SER A 260 -16.37 44.90 -6.76
N GLY A 261 -16.24 44.03 -5.74
CA GLY A 261 -17.28 43.05 -5.43
C GLY A 261 -16.78 41.81 -4.71
N GLU A 262 -16.81 41.86 -3.39
CA GLU A 262 -16.63 40.78 -2.43
C GLU A 262 -17.29 39.45 -2.84
N ASN A 263 -16.60 38.33 -2.65
CA ASN A 263 -17.22 37.06 -2.25
C ASN A 263 -16.16 36.06 -1.79
N GLU A 264 -16.08 35.85 -0.47
CA GLU A 264 -15.50 34.65 0.13
C GLU A 264 -16.43 33.45 -0.13
N PRO A 265 -15.97 32.32 -0.68
CA PRO A 265 -16.71 31.09 -0.59
C PRO A 265 -16.25 30.30 0.64
N GLN A 266 -17.15 30.22 1.63
CA GLN A 266 -17.10 29.17 2.66
C GLN A 266 -17.15 27.80 1.99
N LEU A 267 -16.03 27.08 2.03
CA LEU A 267 -15.97 25.68 1.61
C LEU A 267 -16.45 24.78 2.77
N SER A 268 -17.72 24.38 2.66
CA SER A 268 -18.31 23.24 3.35
C SER A 268 -17.57 21.95 2.98
N PHE A 269 -17.04 21.26 3.99
CA PHE A 269 -16.44 19.94 3.86
C PHE A 269 -17.51 18.86 3.98
N ASP A 270 -17.82 18.19 2.87
CA ASP A 270 -18.47 16.88 2.88
C ASP A 270 -17.42 15.76 2.72
N PHE A 271 -17.66 14.68 3.46
CA PHE A 271 -16.74 13.63 3.90
C PHE A 271 -16.14 12.70 2.83
#